data_AF-A0A961XSA4-F1
#
_entry.id   AF-A0A961XSA4-F1
#
_cell.length_a   1.000
_cell.length_b   1.000
_cell.length_c   1.000
_cell.angle_alpha   90.00
_cell.angle_beta   90.00
_cell.angle_gamma   90.00
#
_symmetry.space_group_name_H-M   'P 1'
#
loop_
_entity.id
_entity.type
_entity.pdbx_description
1 polymer ?
#
loop_
_entity_poly.entity_id
_entity_poly.type
_entity_poly.pdbx_seq_one_letter_code
_entity_poly.pdbx_strand_id
1 'polypeptide(L)'
;VAAVDVPVTLKMRLGWDDQMINAPELATRAVASGICMITVHGRTRCQFYKGAADWGRVRAVRDVIHVPLVVNGDIGCADTAGLALARSGADAVMIGRASYGAPWLPGLVAGTVPAGAMDIAANGLVSDHYEAMLSFYGAPLGLKQARKHLGWYLTTLECDPAPRLRTELMTATRPERVLELIGCIFSSQPLSRTIIGKDGKAIRHNDGLAA
;
A
#
# COMPACT_ATOMS: atom_id res chain seq x y z
N VAL A 1 -6.92 10.03 25.91
CA VAL A 1 -6.77 11.01 24.81
C VAL A 1 -6.87 12.47 25.26
N ALA A 2 -7.33 12.77 26.49
CA ALA A 2 -7.56 14.12 26.99
C ALA A 2 -6.31 15.01 27.20
N ALA A 3 -5.14 14.58 26.74
CA ALA A 3 -3.91 15.37 26.84
C ALA A 3 -3.70 16.32 25.64
N VAL A 4 -4.53 16.21 24.60
CA VAL A 4 -4.42 16.98 23.35
C VAL A 4 -5.81 17.33 22.81
N ASP A 5 -5.92 18.46 22.11
CA ASP A 5 -7.16 18.91 21.46
C ASP A 5 -7.33 18.39 20.02
N VAL A 6 -6.30 17.75 19.47
CA VAL A 6 -6.35 17.17 18.12
C VAL A 6 -6.99 15.77 18.14
N PRO A 7 -7.72 15.37 17.08
CA PRO A 7 -8.32 14.05 17.00
C PRO A 7 -7.28 12.92 17.12
N VAL A 8 -7.53 11.97 18.03
CA VAL A 8 -6.66 10.80 18.22
C VAL A 8 -7.31 9.57 17.60
N THR A 9 -6.56 8.83 16.80
CA THR A 9 -7.04 7.62 16.10
C THR A 9 -6.27 6.38 16.54
N LEU A 10 -6.86 5.19 16.37
CA LEU A 10 -6.24 3.92 16.76
C LEU A 10 -6.12 2.98 15.56
N LYS A 11 -4.93 2.44 15.31
CA LYS A 11 -4.71 1.34 14.37
C LYS A 11 -4.35 0.06 15.12
N MET A 12 -5.08 -1.01 14.87
CA MET A 12 -4.89 -2.30 15.54
C MET A 12 -5.06 -3.50 14.60
N ARG A 13 -4.92 -4.70 15.17
CA ARG A 13 -5.13 -6.01 14.53
C ARG A 13 -6.36 -6.69 15.15
N LEU A 14 -6.77 -7.84 14.60
CA LEU A 14 -7.89 -8.63 15.14
C LEU A 14 -7.68 -9.11 16.59
N GLY A 15 -6.42 -9.26 16.98
CA GLY A 15 -6.02 -9.84 18.26
C GLY A 15 -4.59 -10.37 18.23
N TRP A 16 -4.17 -11.09 19.28
CA TRP A 16 -2.82 -11.65 19.37
C TRP A 16 -2.62 -12.84 18.41
N ASP A 17 -3.52 -13.81 18.48
CA ASP A 17 -3.57 -15.02 17.66
C ASP A 17 -5.05 -15.43 17.43
N ASP A 18 -5.27 -16.59 16.80
CA ASP A 18 -6.61 -17.06 16.47
C ASP A 18 -7.43 -17.52 17.69
N GLN A 19 -6.81 -17.68 18.86
CA GLN A 19 -7.50 -17.98 20.13
C GLN A 19 -7.90 -16.71 20.87
N MET A 20 -7.28 -15.57 20.56
CA MET A 20 -7.53 -14.28 21.22
C MET A 20 -7.95 -13.20 20.21
N ILE A 21 -9.16 -13.32 19.66
CA ILE A 21 -9.78 -12.31 18.79
C ILE A 21 -10.58 -11.32 19.64
N ASN A 22 -9.90 -10.29 20.16
CA ASN A 22 -10.45 -9.31 21.11
C ASN A 22 -10.61 -7.89 20.51
N ALA A 23 -10.48 -7.74 19.20
CA ALA A 23 -10.63 -6.43 18.54
C ALA A 23 -11.95 -5.69 18.88
N PRO A 24 -13.14 -6.33 18.98
CA PRO A 24 -14.36 -5.61 19.38
C PRO A 24 -14.26 -5.00 20.78
N GLU A 25 -13.75 -5.75 21.76
CA GLU A 25 -13.57 -5.25 23.13
C GLU A 25 -12.59 -4.07 23.18
N LEU A 26 -11.46 -4.20 22.49
CA LEU A 26 -10.45 -3.14 22.41
C LEU A 26 -11.01 -1.88 21.73
N ALA A 27 -11.82 -2.05 20.69
CA ALA A 27 -12.46 -0.95 19.99
C ALA A 27 -13.41 -0.16 20.91
N THR A 28 -14.30 -0.86 21.63
CA THR A 28 -15.23 -0.24 22.57
C THR A 28 -14.50 0.56 23.64
N ARG A 29 -13.45 -0.02 24.24
CA ARG A 29 -12.64 0.65 25.27
C ARG A 29 -11.89 1.86 24.72
N ALA A 30 -11.38 1.76 23.50
CA ALA A 30 -10.70 2.85 22.82
C ALA A 30 -11.65 4.03 22.53
N VAL A 31 -12.84 3.76 22.01
CA VAL A 31 -13.87 4.79 21.77
C VAL A 31 -14.33 5.43 23.07
N ALA A 32 -14.58 4.63 24.12
CA ALA A 32 -14.91 5.16 25.45
C ALA A 32 -13.80 6.05 26.03
N SER A 33 -12.55 5.82 25.62
CA SER A 33 -11.40 6.65 25.98
C SER A 33 -11.23 7.89 25.09
N GLY A 34 -12.16 8.13 24.15
CA GLY A 34 -12.23 9.28 23.25
C GLY A 34 -11.49 9.13 21.91
N ILE A 35 -11.19 7.92 21.45
CA ILE A 35 -10.66 7.69 20.09
C ILE A 35 -11.73 8.05 19.04
N CYS A 36 -11.34 8.85 18.04
CA CYS A 36 -12.24 9.40 17.04
C CYS A 36 -12.35 8.57 15.75
N MET A 37 -11.44 7.63 15.50
CA MET A 37 -11.47 6.72 14.35
C MET A 37 -10.65 5.46 14.65
N ILE A 38 -11.13 4.32 14.16
CA ILE A 38 -10.45 3.02 14.32
C ILE A 38 -10.06 2.44 12.96
N THR A 39 -8.84 1.94 12.86
CA THR A 39 -8.37 1.13 11.72
C THR A 39 -8.06 -0.29 12.20
N VAL A 40 -8.64 -1.30 11.54
CA VAL A 40 -8.39 -2.71 11.87
C VAL A 40 -7.75 -3.43 10.69
N HIS A 41 -6.55 -3.97 10.90
CA HIS A 41 -5.97 -4.91 9.97
C HIS A 41 -6.56 -6.31 10.19
N GLY A 42 -7.10 -6.92 9.13
CA GLY A 42 -7.79 -8.22 9.16
C GLY A 42 -6.91 -9.44 9.46
N ARG A 43 -5.78 -9.27 10.14
CA ARG A 43 -4.95 -10.37 10.65
C ARG A 43 -4.72 -10.23 12.14
N THR A 44 -4.47 -11.33 12.80
CA THR A 44 -3.93 -11.39 14.17
C THR A 44 -2.45 -11.02 14.16
N ARG A 45 -1.85 -10.71 15.31
CA ARG A 45 -0.42 -10.40 15.41
C ARG A 45 0.44 -11.59 14.94
N CYS A 46 0.14 -12.80 15.39
CA CYS A 46 0.94 -14.00 15.13
C CYS A 46 0.91 -14.46 13.65
N GLN A 47 -0.09 -14.06 12.88
CA GLN A 47 -0.13 -14.30 11.44
C GLN A 47 0.93 -13.48 10.68
N PHE A 48 1.46 -12.39 11.25
CA PHE A 48 2.31 -11.44 10.53
C PHE A 48 1.68 -10.99 9.21
N TYR A 49 2.23 -11.45 8.08
CA TYR A 49 1.73 -11.25 6.72
C TYR A 49 1.39 -12.57 6.01
N LYS A 50 1.38 -13.69 6.73
CA LYS A 50 0.97 -15.00 6.22
C LYS A 50 -0.55 -15.08 6.10
N GLY A 51 -1.04 -16.03 5.28
CA GLY A 51 -2.46 -16.18 5.00
C GLY A 51 -3.08 -14.93 4.36
N ALA A 52 -4.40 -14.84 4.38
CA ALA A 52 -5.15 -13.69 3.90
C ALA A 52 -5.71 -12.85 5.05
N ALA A 53 -5.82 -11.53 4.85
CA ALA A 53 -6.60 -10.69 5.73
C ALA A 53 -8.08 -11.08 5.69
N ASP A 54 -8.64 -11.37 6.86
CA ASP A 54 -10.03 -11.71 7.05
C ASP A 54 -10.84 -10.44 7.32
N TRP A 55 -11.36 -9.85 6.23
CA TRP A 55 -12.21 -8.67 6.33
C TRP A 55 -13.54 -8.94 7.02
N GLY A 56 -14.04 -10.19 6.98
CA GLY A 56 -15.30 -10.56 7.64
C GLY A 56 -15.18 -10.49 9.16
N ARG A 57 -14.04 -10.89 9.72
CA ARG A 57 -13.77 -10.74 11.16
C ARG A 57 -13.72 -9.29 11.65
N VAL A 58 -13.51 -8.31 10.76
CA VAL A 58 -13.57 -6.89 11.11
C VAL A 58 -15.02 -6.44 11.38
N ARG A 59 -16.03 -7.13 10.83
CA ARG A 59 -17.45 -6.81 11.03
C ARG A 59 -17.86 -6.74 12.50
N ALA A 60 -17.35 -7.65 13.32
CA ALA A 60 -17.61 -7.67 14.75
C ALA A 60 -17.17 -6.36 15.46
N VAL A 61 -16.20 -5.63 14.90
CA VAL A 61 -15.81 -4.30 15.41
C VAL A 61 -16.83 -3.24 15.00
N ARG A 62 -17.27 -3.25 13.74
CA ARG A 62 -18.31 -2.34 13.23
C ARG A 62 -19.59 -2.43 14.06
N ASP A 63 -19.97 -3.62 14.47
CA ASP A 63 -21.22 -3.87 15.20
C ASP A 63 -21.22 -3.26 16.62
N VAL A 64 -20.05 -2.89 17.17
CA VAL A 64 -19.92 -2.38 18.55
C VAL A 64 -19.43 -0.92 18.67
N ILE A 65 -19.05 -0.28 17.55
CA ILE A 65 -18.63 1.13 17.54
C ILE A 65 -19.44 1.96 16.54
N HIS A 66 -19.47 3.27 16.74
CA HIS A 66 -20.11 4.23 15.82
C HIS A 66 -19.18 5.27 15.19
N VAL A 67 -17.94 5.36 15.65
CA VAL A 67 -16.91 6.20 15.03
C VAL A 67 -16.49 5.62 13.66
N PRO A 68 -15.90 6.44 12.76
CA PRO A 68 -15.38 5.95 11.50
C PRO A 68 -14.47 4.72 11.66
N LEU A 69 -14.73 3.69 10.86
CA LEU A 69 -13.99 2.44 10.82
C LEU A 69 -13.28 2.28 9.48
N VAL A 70 -12.00 1.92 9.52
CA VAL A 70 -11.17 1.67 8.35
C VAL A 70 -10.70 0.23 8.33
N VAL A 71 -11.01 -0.52 7.27
CA VAL A 71 -10.51 -1.89 7.08
C VAL A 71 -9.16 -1.88 6.38
N ASN A 72 -8.24 -2.74 6.81
CA ASN A 72 -6.88 -2.81 6.28
C ASN A 72 -6.42 -4.25 6.02
N GLY A 73 -5.59 -4.42 5.00
CA GLY A 73 -4.91 -5.68 4.68
C GLY A 73 -5.37 -6.27 3.34
N ASP A 74 -4.42 -6.59 2.47
CA ASP A 74 -4.62 -7.26 1.17
C ASP A 74 -5.57 -6.55 0.19
N ILE A 75 -5.63 -5.22 0.28
CA ILE A 75 -6.40 -4.36 -0.62
C ILE A 75 -5.43 -3.75 -1.62
N GLY A 76 -5.64 -4.01 -2.91
CA GLY A 76 -4.72 -3.65 -4.00
C GLY A 76 -5.38 -3.16 -5.28
N CYS A 77 -6.71 -3.13 -5.35
CA CYS A 77 -7.49 -2.59 -6.47
C CYS A 77 -8.91 -2.21 -6.01
N ALA A 78 -9.68 -1.55 -6.89
CA ALA A 78 -11.06 -1.15 -6.63
C ALA A 78 -11.95 -2.34 -6.21
N ASP A 79 -11.82 -3.48 -6.87
CA ASP A 79 -12.62 -4.68 -6.55
C ASP A 79 -12.32 -5.21 -5.14
N THR A 80 -11.03 -5.36 -4.80
CA THR A 80 -10.65 -5.79 -3.44
C THR A 80 -11.07 -4.79 -2.37
N ALA A 81 -11.07 -3.48 -2.68
CA ALA A 81 -11.57 -2.45 -1.77
C ALA A 81 -13.07 -2.58 -1.57
N GLY A 82 -13.85 -2.73 -2.64
CA GLY A 82 -15.30 -2.95 -2.58
C GLY A 82 -15.67 -4.20 -1.78
N LEU A 83 -14.97 -5.32 -2.01
CA LEU A 83 -15.15 -6.55 -1.22
C LEU A 83 -14.78 -6.38 0.24
N ALA A 84 -13.69 -5.66 0.54
CA ALA A 84 -13.27 -5.40 1.92
C ALA A 84 -14.31 -4.56 2.67
N LEU A 85 -14.82 -3.49 2.05
CA LEU A 85 -15.89 -2.65 2.60
C LEU A 85 -17.16 -3.48 2.83
N ALA A 86 -17.63 -4.21 1.82
CA ALA A 86 -18.85 -5.02 1.92
C ALA A 86 -18.78 -6.07 3.03
N ARG A 87 -17.64 -6.77 3.18
CA ARG A 87 -17.47 -7.82 4.19
C ARG A 87 -17.28 -7.28 5.61
N SER A 88 -16.59 -6.16 5.76
CA SER A 88 -16.28 -5.58 7.07
C SER A 88 -17.37 -4.62 7.58
N GLY A 89 -18.17 -4.03 6.69
CA GLY A 89 -19.04 -2.90 7.04
C GLY A 89 -18.27 -1.62 7.42
N ALA A 90 -16.98 -1.54 7.09
CA ALA A 90 -16.16 -0.35 7.33
C ALA A 90 -16.55 0.81 6.41
N ASP A 91 -16.21 2.04 6.82
CA ASP A 91 -16.51 3.27 6.09
C ASP A 91 -15.42 3.61 5.06
N ALA A 92 -14.19 3.11 5.27
CA ALA A 92 -13.06 3.33 4.37
C ALA A 92 -12.09 2.14 4.35
N VAL A 93 -11.15 2.16 3.39
CA VAL A 93 -10.05 1.21 3.29
C VAL A 93 -8.71 1.89 3.51
N MET A 94 -7.74 1.15 4.07
CA MET A 94 -6.35 1.57 4.12
C MET A 94 -5.48 0.62 3.29
N ILE A 95 -4.74 1.19 2.35
CA ILE A 95 -3.81 0.46 1.47
C ILE A 95 -2.39 0.64 2.02
N GLY A 96 -1.63 -0.46 2.08
CA GLY A 96 -0.23 -0.47 2.52
C GLY A 96 0.68 -0.98 1.42
N ARG A 97 1.10 -2.25 1.51
CA ARG A 97 2.07 -2.87 0.61
C ARG A 97 1.77 -2.74 -0.89
N ALA A 98 0.48 -2.72 -1.29
CA ALA A 98 0.13 -2.56 -2.70
C ALA A 98 0.52 -1.17 -3.26
N SER A 99 0.72 -0.13 -2.43
CA SER A 99 1.20 1.16 -2.92
C SER A 99 2.72 1.20 -3.12
N TYR A 100 3.46 0.14 -2.78
CA TYR A 100 4.91 0.07 -2.98
C TYR A 100 5.21 0.00 -4.48
N GLY A 101 5.94 0.99 -4.99
CA GLY A 101 6.17 1.13 -6.44
C GLY A 101 4.92 1.58 -7.23
N ALA A 102 3.80 1.85 -6.55
CA ALA A 102 2.57 2.39 -7.12
C ALA A 102 1.94 3.46 -6.21
N PRO A 103 2.61 4.61 -5.99
CA PRO A 103 2.09 5.67 -5.13
C PRO A 103 0.75 6.26 -5.60
N TRP A 104 0.40 6.11 -6.88
CA TRP A 104 -0.88 6.52 -7.46
C TRP A 104 -2.04 5.58 -7.11
N LEU A 105 -1.77 4.34 -6.67
CA LEU A 105 -2.78 3.30 -6.48
C LEU A 105 -3.94 3.72 -5.55
N PRO A 106 -3.70 4.39 -4.40
CA PRO A 106 -4.82 4.85 -3.57
C PRO A 106 -5.77 5.80 -4.30
N GLY A 107 -5.24 6.67 -5.18
CA GLY A 107 -6.06 7.58 -5.99
C GLY A 107 -6.88 6.85 -7.05
N LEU A 108 -6.31 5.82 -7.68
CA LEU A 108 -7.07 4.93 -8.57
C LEU A 108 -8.20 4.21 -7.85
N VAL A 109 -7.91 3.63 -6.68
CA VAL A 109 -8.91 2.89 -5.89
C VAL A 109 -10.01 3.81 -5.38
N ALA A 110 -9.67 5.06 -5.03
CA ALA A 110 -10.64 6.07 -4.64
C ALA A 110 -11.42 6.68 -5.82
N GLY A 111 -11.04 6.36 -7.08
CA GLY A 111 -11.64 6.96 -8.27
C GLY A 111 -11.30 8.44 -8.48
N THR A 112 -10.32 8.98 -7.75
CA THR A 112 -9.89 10.38 -7.87
C THR A 112 -8.86 10.59 -8.99
N VAL A 113 -8.25 9.50 -9.47
CA VAL A 113 -7.37 9.49 -10.64
C VAL A 113 -8.05 8.68 -11.74
N PRO A 114 -8.31 9.26 -12.94
CA PRO A 114 -8.88 8.51 -14.04
C PRO A 114 -8.02 7.29 -14.39
N ALA A 115 -8.65 6.15 -14.66
CA ALA A 115 -7.94 4.90 -14.99
C ALA A 115 -7.07 5.00 -16.28
N GLY A 116 -7.25 6.05 -17.09
CA GLY A 116 -6.43 6.39 -18.26
C GLY A 116 -5.48 7.56 -18.07
N ALA A 117 -5.45 8.22 -16.90
CA ALA A 117 -4.56 9.35 -16.62
C ALA A 117 -3.11 8.93 -16.30
N MET A 118 -2.82 7.63 -16.33
CA MET A 118 -1.50 7.07 -16.07
C MET A 118 -0.63 6.91 -17.32
N ASP A 119 -0.82 7.77 -18.32
CA ASP A 119 0.17 7.95 -19.39
C ASP A 119 1.36 8.81 -18.91
N ILE A 120 1.68 8.71 -17.61
CA ILE A 120 2.87 9.31 -17.03
C ILE A 120 4.02 8.42 -17.46
N ALA A 121 5.00 8.98 -18.15
CA ALA A 121 6.25 8.28 -18.42
C ALA A 121 6.81 7.79 -17.09
N ALA A 122 6.88 6.45 -16.91
CA ALA A 122 7.33 5.83 -15.67
C ALA A 122 8.67 6.42 -15.18
N ASN A 123 9.56 6.75 -16.12
CA ASN A 123 10.80 7.47 -15.86
C ASN A 123 10.61 8.77 -15.06
N GLY A 124 9.70 9.65 -15.48
CA GLY A 124 9.49 10.95 -14.83
C GLY A 124 9.08 10.79 -13.38
N LEU A 125 8.06 9.96 -13.13
CA LEU A 125 7.58 9.71 -11.77
C LEU A 125 8.66 9.09 -10.86
N VAL A 126 9.41 8.11 -11.38
CA VAL A 126 10.46 7.44 -10.59
C VAL A 126 11.61 8.40 -10.32
N SER A 127 11.97 9.25 -11.28
CA SER A 127 12.99 10.29 -11.13
C SER A 127 12.57 11.34 -10.09
N ASP A 128 11.35 11.87 -10.20
CA ASP A 128 10.82 12.87 -9.27
C ASP A 128 10.80 12.33 -7.82
N HIS A 129 10.34 11.09 -7.64
CA HIS A 129 10.33 10.47 -6.32
C HIS A 129 11.76 10.20 -5.80
N TYR A 130 12.69 9.82 -6.68
CA TYR A 130 14.09 9.66 -6.34
C TYR A 130 14.70 10.97 -5.84
N GLU A 131 14.53 12.05 -6.59
CA GLU A 131 15.03 13.38 -6.24
C GLU A 131 14.38 13.92 -4.96
N ALA A 132 13.08 13.71 -4.76
CA ALA A 132 12.38 14.07 -3.53
C ALA A 132 13.00 13.38 -2.30
N MET A 133 13.39 12.11 -2.41
CA MET A 133 14.09 11.41 -1.33
C MET A 133 15.47 12.02 -1.05
N LEU A 134 16.22 12.41 -2.09
CA LEU A 134 17.50 13.09 -1.89
C LEU A 134 17.33 14.46 -1.23
N SER A 135 16.31 15.21 -1.64
CA SER A 135 15.99 16.51 -1.06
C SER A 135 15.59 16.40 0.41
N PHE A 136 14.83 15.37 0.78
CA PHE A 136 14.33 15.20 2.15
C PHE A 136 15.37 14.61 3.11
N TYR A 137 16.11 13.57 2.69
CA TYR A 137 17.05 12.86 3.56
C TYR A 137 18.51 13.36 3.43
N GLY A 138 18.80 14.21 2.44
CA GLY A 138 20.16 14.49 1.99
C GLY A 138 20.76 13.33 1.19
N ALA A 139 21.78 13.60 0.37
CA ALA A 139 22.30 12.63 -0.60
C ALA A 139 22.75 11.27 0.00
N PRO A 140 23.54 11.21 1.10
CA PRO A 140 24.06 9.94 1.61
C PRO A 140 22.97 8.99 2.14
N LEU A 141 21.96 9.55 2.82
CA LEU A 141 20.85 8.76 3.36
C LEU A 141 19.76 8.53 2.31
N GLY A 142 19.47 9.53 1.49
CA GLY A 142 18.52 9.45 0.39
C GLY A 142 18.84 8.34 -0.58
N LEU A 143 20.11 8.17 -0.97
CA LEU A 143 20.58 7.04 -1.78
C LEU A 143 20.22 5.68 -1.17
N LYS A 144 20.46 5.52 0.14
CA LYS A 144 20.18 4.26 0.85
C LYS A 144 18.67 4.00 0.95
N GLN A 145 17.89 5.04 1.22
CA GLN A 145 16.43 4.92 1.30
C GLN A 145 15.83 4.61 -0.08
N ALA A 146 16.32 5.24 -1.15
CA ALA A 146 15.81 5.09 -2.50
C ALA A 146 15.87 3.65 -3.03
N ARG A 147 16.90 2.88 -2.67
CA ARG A 147 17.12 1.50 -3.19
C ARG A 147 15.91 0.59 -3.05
N LYS A 148 15.23 0.63 -1.90
CA LYS A 148 14.03 -0.21 -1.70
C LYS A 148 12.87 0.23 -2.61
N HIS A 149 12.70 1.54 -2.81
CA HIS A 149 11.65 2.10 -3.67
C HIS A 149 11.93 1.79 -5.14
N LEU A 150 13.17 1.94 -5.60
CA LEU A 150 13.59 1.53 -6.94
C LEU A 150 13.34 0.04 -7.16
N GLY A 151 13.66 -0.81 -6.17
CA GLY A 151 13.35 -2.23 -6.21
C GLY A 151 11.85 -2.51 -6.32
N TRP A 152 11.00 -1.76 -5.61
CA TRP A 152 9.55 -1.86 -5.72
C TRP A 152 9.03 -1.41 -7.08
N TYR A 153 9.55 -0.32 -7.65
CA TYR A 153 9.18 0.11 -9.01
C TYR A 153 9.51 -0.94 -10.06
N LEU A 154 10.69 -1.55 -10.01
CA LEU A 154 11.04 -2.63 -10.95
C LEU A 154 10.03 -3.77 -10.90
N THR A 155 9.63 -4.19 -9.69
CA THR A 155 8.64 -5.27 -9.52
C THR A 155 7.25 -4.86 -9.98
N THR A 156 6.76 -3.70 -9.53
CA THR A 156 5.39 -3.25 -9.76
C THR A 156 5.12 -2.88 -11.21
N LEU A 157 6.14 -2.35 -11.89
CA LEU A 157 6.08 -2.01 -13.31
C LEU A 157 6.47 -3.17 -14.23
N GLU A 158 6.84 -4.32 -13.67
CA GLU A 158 7.33 -5.47 -14.45
C GLU A 158 8.57 -5.11 -15.32
N CYS A 159 9.42 -4.20 -14.84
CA CYS A 159 10.71 -3.90 -15.46
C CYS A 159 11.76 -4.94 -15.04
N ASP A 160 12.23 -5.74 -15.98
CA ASP A 160 13.33 -6.69 -15.76
C ASP A 160 14.59 -6.29 -16.54
N PRO A 161 15.37 -5.30 -16.05
CA PRO A 161 16.60 -4.88 -16.71
C PRO A 161 17.67 -5.96 -16.59
N ALA A 162 18.64 -5.95 -17.52
CA ALA A 162 19.77 -6.87 -17.49
C ALA A 162 20.43 -6.90 -16.08
N PRO A 163 20.89 -8.07 -15.58
CA PRO A 163 21.38 -8.21 -14.20
C PRO A 163 22.46 -7.20 -13.80
N ARG A 164 23.31 -6.79 -14.75
CA ARG A 164 24.33 -5.75 -14.56
C ARG A 164 23.70 -4.38 -14.26
N LEU A 165 22.72 -3.95 -15.05
CA LEU A 165 22.00 -2.69 -14.84
C LEU A 165 21.22 -2.69 -13.54
N ARG A 166 20.58 -3.81 -13.18
CA ARG A 166 19.89 -3.97 -11.89
C ARG A 166 20.88 -3.81 -10.73
N THR A 167 22.02 -4.49 -10.80
CA THR A 167 23.04 -4.42 -9.75
C THR A 167 23.57 -3.00 -9.61
N GLU A 168 23.86 -2.35 -10.74
CA GLU A 168 24.35 -0.97 -10.77
C GLU A 168 23.34 0.01 -10.18
N LEU A 169 22.07 -0.07 -10.57
CA LEU A 169 20.98 0.76 -10.02
C LEU A 169 20.88 0.64 -8.48
N MET A 170 21.07 -0.57 -7.95
CA MET A 170 20.95 -0.83 -6.51
C MET A 170 22.19 -0.47 -5.69
N THR A 171 23.35 -0.31 -6.35
CA THR A 171 24.65 -0.15 -5.66
C THR A 171 25.32 1.19 -5.94
N ALA A 172 24.91 1.91 -6.99
CA ALA A 172 25.43 3.22 -7.32
C ALA A 172 25.38 4.17 -6.13
N THR A 173 26.42 5.00 -6.04
CA THR A 173 26.64 5.98 -4.96
C THR A 173 26.58 7.43 -5.46
N ARG A 174 26.44 7.62 -6.78
CA ARG A 174 26.35 8.91 -7.45
C ARG A 174 24.91 9.16 -7.91
N PRO A 175 24.22 10.19 -7.40
CA PRO A 175 22.84 10.49 -7.78
C PRO A 175 22.57 10.60 -9.28
N GLU A 176 23.44 11.31 -9.99
CA GLU A 176 23.41 11.48 -11.43
C GLU A 176 23.41 10.15 -12.17
N ARG A 177 24.21 9.17 -11.69
CA ARG A 177 24.27 7.84 -12.30
C ARG A 177 22.99 7.06 -12.07
N VAL A 178 22.37 7.22 -10.90
CA VAL A 178 21.08 6.58 -10.61
C VAL A 178 19.99 7.14 -11.52
N LEU A 179 19.96 8.46 -11.73
CA LEU A 179 19.00 9.12 -12.64
C LEU A 179 19.17 8.66 -14.09
N GLU A 180 20.40 8.55 -14.60
CA GLU A 180 20.67 7.98 -15.93
C GLU A 180 20.13 6.55 -16.07
N LEU A 181 20.33 5.71 -15.05
CA LEU A 181 19.86 4.34 -15.02
C LEU A 181 18.33 4.27 -14.95
N ILE A 182 17.68 5.14 -14.17
CA ILE A 182 16.22 5.28 -14.16
C ILE A 182 15.72 5.64 -15.57
N GLY A 183 16.33 6.64 -16.20
CA GLY A 183 16.04 7.05 -17.57
C GLY A 183 16.12 5.88 -18.55
N CYS A 184 17.21 5.11 -18.50
CA CYS A 184 17.42 3.96 -19.38
C CYS A 184 16.43 2.80 -19.12
N ILE A 185 16.12 2.51 -17.85
CA ILE A 185 15.32 1.34 -17.48
C ILE A 185 13.81 1.60 -17.67
N PHE A 186 13.36 2.83 -17.44
CA PHE A 186 11.94 3.19 -17.45
C PHE A 186 11.52 4.03 -18.67
N SER A 187 12.37 4.22 -19.70
CA SER A 187 12.10 5.08 -20.88
C SER A 187 10.92 4.63 -21.75
N SER A 188 10.63 3.33 -21.79
CA SER A 188 9.72 2.73 -22.79
C SER A 188 8.55 1.97 -22.13
N GLN A 189 8.35 2.17 -20.84
CA GLN A 189 7.37 1.45 -20.04
C GLN A 189 6.14 2.34 -19.81
N PRO A 190 5.01 2.11 -20.50
CA PRO A 190 3.75 2.68 -20.06
C PRO A 190 3.42 2.07 -18.69
N LEU A 191 2.88 2.87 -17.77
CA LEU A 191 2.41 2.34 -16.49
C LEU A 191 1.23 1.40 -16.77
N SER A 192 1.49 0.09 -16.82
CA SER A 192 0.46 -0.94 -17.00
C SER A 192 -0.58 -0.85 -15.88
N ARG A 193 -1.83 -1.23 -16.18
CA ARG A 193 -2.98 -1.34 -15.26
C ARG A 193 -2.79 -2.36 -14.13
N THR A 194 -1.55 -2.77 -13.86
CA THR A 194 -1.16 -3.92 -13.05
C THR A 194 -1.93 -3.97 -11.74
N ILE A 195 -2.90 -4.89 -11.70
CA ILE A 195 -3.68 -5.24 -10.53
C ILE A 195 -2.76 -6.01 -9.63
N ILE A 196 -2.40 -5.47 -8.46
CA ILE A 196 -1.50 -6.17 -7.56
C ILE A 196 -2.31 -7.26 -6.86
N GLY A 197 -2.01 -8.51 -7.19
CA GLY A 197 -2.59 -9.68 -6.57
C GLY A 197 -2.07 -9.95 -5.17
N LYS A 198 -2.69 -10.96 -4.53
CA LYS A 198 -2.50 -11.37 -3.13
C LYS A 198 -1.04 -11.46 -2.63
N ASP A 199 -0.08 -11.61 -3.53
CA ASP A 199 1.35 -11.81 -3.22
C ASP A 199 2.24 -10.60 -3.55
N GLY A 200 1.67 -9.45 -3.95
CA GLY A 200 2.48 -8.33 -4.45
C GLY A 200 2.98 -8.53 -5.89
N LYS A 201 2.48 -9.56 -6.59
CA LYS A 201 2.73 -9.80 -8.00
C LYS A 201 1.61 -9.21 -8.85
N ALA A 202 1.98 -8.76 -10.05
CA ALA A 202 1.05 -8.36 -11.09
C ALA A 202 0.05 -9.48 -11.42
N ILE A 203 -1.25 -9.19 -11.33
CA ILE A 203 -2.32 -9.97 -11.94
C ILE A 203 -2.54 -9.36 -13.33
N ARG A 204 -2.28 -10.16 -14.35
CA ARG A 204 -2.67 -9.86 -15.73
C ARG A 204 -4.18 -10.00 -15.83
N HIS A 205 -4.88 -8.92 -16.20
CA HIS A 205 -6.27 -9.02 -16.62
C HIS A 205 -6.29 -9.51 -18.08
N ASN A 206 -5.96 -10.79 -18.29
CA ASN A 206 -6.19 -11.45 -19.57
C ASN A 206 -6.34 -12.96 -19.35
N ASP A 207 -7.45 -13.36 -18.74
CA ASP A 207 -8.04 -14.69 -18.92
C ASP A 207 -9.57 -14.52 -18.89
N GLY A 208 -10.18 -14.55 -20.08
CA GLY A 208 -11.51 -15.11 -20.29
C GLY A 208 -12.74 -14.22 -20.01
N LEU A 209 -12.96 -13.20 -20.84
CA LEU A 209 -14.31 -12.98 -21.39
C LEU A 209 -14.46 -13.93 -22.58
N ALA A 210 -14.91 -15.15 -22.32
CA ALA A 210 -15.41 -16.07 -23.33
C ALA A 210 -16.39 -17.07 -22.68
N ALA A 211 -17.66 -16.91 -23.02
CA ALA A 211 -18.84 -17.74 -22.71
C ALA A 211 -19.29 -17.82 -21.24
#